data_AF-A0A7S3LIT3-F1
#
_entry.id   AF-A0A7S3LIT3-F1
#
_cell.length_a   1.000
_cell.length_b   1.000
_cell.length_c   1.000
_cell.angle_alpha   90.00
_cell.angle_beta   90.00
_cell.angle_gamma   90.00
#
_symmetry.space_group_name_H-M   'P 1'
#
loop_
_entity.id
_entity.type
_entity.pdbx_description
1 polymer ?
#
loop_
_entity_poly.entity_id
_entity_poly.type
_entity_poly.pdbx_seq_one_letter_code
_entity_poly.pdbx_strand_id
1 'polypeptide(L)'
;MTVRNRKRKKKKVKKNKLNLLKKNVPSEDKYEKIVASFKCQDLESLRELALSERGLLSNGLRKKVWPLLLGVEYDNRNLDVQTDESRKRVRLNQVEQDVNRSMFQFTICEGFTEEKR
;
A
#
# COMPACT_ATOMS: atom_id res chain seq x y z
N MET A 1 32.52 19.07 29.10
CA MET A 1 32.21 17.90 28.23
C MET A 1 32.52 18.24 26.77
N THR A 2 33.37 17.47 26.11
CA THR A 2 34.12 17.84 24.88
C THR A 2 33.36 17.69 23.55
N VAL A 3 33.58 18.62 22.63
CA VAL A 3 33.02 18.73 21.25
C VAL A 3 33.17 17.44 20.42
N ARG A 4 34.16 16.60 20.72
CA ARG A 4 34.44 15.32 20.05
C ARG A 4 33.29 14.29 20.18
N ASN A 5 32.57 14.27 21.31
CA ASN A 5 31.45 13.33 21.52
C ASN A 5 30.18 13.70 20.73
N ARG A 6 29.94 15.00 20.48
CA ARG A 6 28.81 15.45 19.63
C ARG A 6 28.99 15.02 18.16
N LYS A 7 30.22 15.06 17.62
CA LYS A 7 30.52 14.64 16.24
C LYS A 7 30.32 13.12 16.03
N ARG A 8 30.69 12.29 17.01
CA ARG A 8 30.48 10.84 16.98
C ARG A 8 29.00 10.46 17.02
N LYS A 9 28.20 11.10 17.89
CA LYS A 9 26.73 10.89 17.93
C LYS A 9 26.06 11.25 16.59
N LYS A 10 26.40 12.40 15.99
CA LYS A 10 25.85 12.82 14.68
C LYS A 10 26.22 11.85 13.53
N LYS A 11 27.45 11.31 13.51
CA LYS A 11 27.85 10.27 12.52
C LYS A 11 27.04 8.98 12.67
N LYS A 12 26.75 8.55 13.90
CA LYS A 12 25.94 7.34 14.18
C LYS A 12 24.50 7.50 13.67
N VAL A 13 23.87 8.65 13.92
CA VAL A 13 22.50 8.96 13.43
C VAL A 13 22.46 9.02 11.89
N LYS A 14 23.46 9.63 11.24
CA LYS A 14 23.56 9.64 9.77
C LYS A 14 23.71 8.23 9.17
N LYS A 15 24.53 7.37 9.79
CA LYS A 15 24.69 5.96 9.35
C LYS A 15 23.39 5.17 9.48
N ASN A 16 22.66 5.33 10.58
CA ASN A 16 21.37 4.66 10.78
C ASN A 16 20.32 5.15 9.76
N LYS A 17 20.26 6.46 9.49
CA LYS A 17 19.37 7.02 8.47
C LYS A 17 19.69 6.49 7.06
N LEU A 18 20.98 6.39 6.72
CA LEU A 18 21.44 5.84 5.44
C LEU A 18 21.12 4.35 5.29
N ASN A 19 21.22 3.56 6.37
CA ASN A 19 20.83 2.15 6.37
C ASN A 19 19.31 1.95 6.26
N LEU A 20 18.50 2.84 6.85
CA LEU A 20 17.04 2.87 6.65
C LEU A 20 16.67 3.18 5.20
N LEU A 21 17.34 4.14 4.58
CA LEU A 21 17.16 4.50 3.17
C LEU A 21 17.61 3.39 2.22
N LYS A 22 18.75 2.74 2.48
CA LYS A 22 19.22 1.59 1.69
C LYS A 22 18.33 0.37 1.82
N LYS A 23 17.74 0.13 3.00
CA LYS A 23 16.70 -0.89 3.12
C LYS A 23 15.57 -0.57 2.15
N ASN A 24 15.05 0.66 2.09
CA ASN A 24 13.91 1.06 1.25
C ASN A 24 14.09 1.01 -0.27
N VAL A 25 15.25 0.59 -0.79
CA VAL A 25 15.41 0.35 -2.22
C VAL A 25 14.75 -0.99 -2.57
N PRO A 26 13.75 -1.02 -3.48
CA PRO A 26 13.26 -2.27 -4.04
C PRO A 26 14.43 -2.98 -4.74
N SER A 27 14.63 -4.27 -4.51
CA SER A 27 15.58 -5.02 -5.34
C SER A 27 15.02 -5.11 -6.75
N GLU A 28 15.75 -4.56 -7.72
CA GLU A 28 15.42 -4.62 -9.16
C GLU A 28 15.09 -6.07 -9.57
N ASP A 29 15.89 -7.03 -9.07
CA ASP A 29 15.72 -8.47 -9.30
C ASP A 29 14.34 -9.00 -8.90
N LYS A 30 13.74 -8.48 -7.82
CA LYS A 30 12.42 -8.94 -7.37
C LYS A 30 11.32 -8.36 -8.27
N TYR A 31 11.50 -7.15 -8.77
CA TYR A 31 10.56 -6.56 -9.72
C TYR A 31 10.50 -7.40 -11.00
N GLU A 32 11.66 -7.76 -11.55
CA GLU A 32 11.76 -8.59 -12.75
C GLU A 32 11.11 -9.96 -12.56
N LYS A 33 11.36 -10.61 -11.41
CA LYS A 33 10.72 -11.90 -11.07
C LYS A 33 9.19 -11.79 -10.99
N ILE A 34 8.67 -10.72 -10.38
CA ILE A 34 7.21 -10.50 -10.31
C ILE A 34 6.64 -10.30 -11.71
N VAL A 35 7.30 -9.52 -12.56
CA VAL A 35 6.86 -9.27 -13.95
C VAL A 35 6.92 -10.54 -14.78
N ALA A 36 7.98 -11.35 -14.64
CA ALA A 36 8.12 -12.62 -15.33
C ALA A 36 7.02 -13.61 -14.91
N SER A 37 6.81 -13.77 -13.61
CA SER A 37 5.77 -14.66 -13.06
C SER A 37 4.37 -14.21 -13.48
N PHE A 38 4.12 -12.89 -13.52
CA PHE A 38 2.87 -12.32 -14.01
C PHE A 38 2.64 -12.60 -15.50
N LYS A 39 3.67 -12.49 -16.35
CA LYS A 39 3.57 -12.80 -17.79
C LYS A 39 3.28 -14.28 -18.02
N CYS A 40 3.87 -15.16 -17.24
CA CYS A 40 3.67 -16.61 -17.32
C CYS A 40 2.40 -17.09 -16.59
N GLN A 41 1.64 -16.18 -15.96
CA GLN A 41 0.51 -16.50 -15.08
C GLN A 41 0.84 -17.56 -14.00
N ASP A 42 2.09 -17.57 -13.54
CA ASP A 42 2.54 -18.49 -12.49
C ASP A 42 2.06 -18.00 -11.12
N LEU A 43 0.89 -18.50 -10.72
CA LEU A 43 0.24 -18.13 -9.46
C LEU A 43 1.06 -18.52 -8.23
N GLU A 44 1.79 -19.64 -8.29
CA GLU A 44 2.53 -20.14 -7.13
C GLU A 44 3.74 -19.25 -6.86
N SER A 45 4.51 -18.95 -7.90
CA SER A 45 5.62 -17.98 -7.81
C SER A 45 5.12 -16.59 -7.36
N LEU A 46 3.96 -16.14 -7.85
CA LEU A 46 3.39 -14.86 -7.43
C LEU A 46 2.98 -14.85 -5.95
N ARG A 47 2.48 -15.97 -5.41
CA ARG A 47 2.15 -16.11 -3.98
C ARG A 47 3.40 -16.07 -3.12
N GLU A 48 4.43 -16.83 -3.48
CA GLU A 48 5.71 -16.81 -2.77
C GLU A 48 6.33 -15.40 -2.77
N LEU A 49 6.33 -14.73 -3.92
CA LEU A 49 6.83 -13.36 -4.04
C LEU A 49 6.00 -12.36 -3.24
N ALA A 50 4.67 -12.55 -3.13
CA ALA A 50 3.80 -11.73 -2.31
C ALA A 50 3.99 -11.96 -0.79
N LEU A 51 4.35 -13.17 -0.37
CA LEU A 51 4.63 -13.51 1.04
C LEU A 51 6.05 -13.17 1.47
N SER A 52 7.01 -13.16 0.53
CA SER A 52 8.40 -12.82 0.79
C SER A 52 8.59 -11.38 1.28
N GLU A 53 9.76 -11.05 1.84
CA GLU A 53 10.04 -9.76 2.48
C GLU A 53 9.55 -8.57 1.61
N ARG A 54 8.77 -7.67 2.21
CA ARG A 54 8.12 -6.49 1.59
C ARG A 54 7.00 -6.77 0.58
N GLY A 55 6.68 -8.04 0.33
CA GLY A 55 5.62 -8.48 -0.58
C GLY A 55 5.73 -7.84 -1.96
N LEU A 56 4.60 -7.38 -2.50
CA LEU A 56 4.55 -6.68 -3.78
C LEU A 56 5.07 -5.25 -3.67
N LEU A 57 6.09 -4.94 -4.49
CA LEU A 57 6.95 -3.77 -4.37
C LEU A 57 6.25 -2.43 -4.62
N SER A 58 5.24 -2.39 -5.48
CA SER A 58 4.58 -1.14 -5.88
C SER A 58 3.07 -1.28 -6.01
N ASN A 59 2.35 -0.17 -5.78
CA ASN A 59 0.90 -0.13 -6.01
C ASN A 59 0.53 -0.42 -7.47
N GLY A 60 1.39 -0.04 -8.44
CA GLY A 60 1.19 -0.36 -9.85
C GLY A 60 1.20 -1.86 -10.12
N LEU A 61 2.11 -2.61 -9.49
CA LEU A 61 2.12 -4.08 -9.57
C LEU A 61 0.93 -4.69 -8.84
N ARG A 62 0.58 -4.19 -7.65
CA ARG A 62 -0.57 -4.69 -6.87
C ARG A 62 -1.87 -4.62 -7.65
N LYS A 63 -2.13 -3.51 -8.36
CA LYS A 63 -3.32 -3.36 -9.21
C LYS A 63 -3.45 -4.44 -10.29
N LYS A 64 -2.33 -4.99 -10.78
CA LYS A 64 -2.31 -6.04 -11.81
C LYS A 64 -2.32 -7.45 -11.21
N VAL A 65 -1.53 -7.65 -10.15
CA VAL A 65 -1.29 -8.98 -9.56
C VAL A 65 -2.41 -9.39 -8.60
N TRP A 66 -3.01 -8.47 -7.84
CA TRP A 66 -4.06 -8.82 -6.89
C TRP A 66 -5.32 -9.43 -7.53
N PRO A 67 -5.88 -8.87 -8.62
CA PRO A 67 -7.02 -9.52 -9.29
C PRO A 67 -6.70 -10.96 -9.69
N LEU A 68 -5.50 -11.19 -10.24
CA LEU A 68 -5.02 -12.50 -10.63
C LEU A 68 -4.90 -13.46 -9.42
N LEU A 69 -4.33 -12.99 -8.30
CA LEU A 69 -4.21 -13.78 -7.07
C LEU A 69 -5.57 -14.08 -6.41
N LEU A 70 -6.55 -13.19 -6.58
CA LEU A 70 -7.91 -13.33 -6.05
C LEU A 70 -8.83 -14.14 -6.97
N GLY A 71 -8.37 -14.52 -8.17
CA GLY A 71 -9.20 -15.19 -9.17
C GLY A 71 -10.32 -14.30 -9.71
N VAL A 72 -10.16 -12.97 -9.64
CA VAL A 72 -11.11 -12.00 -10.17
C VAL A 72 -10.69 -11.64 -11.59
N GLU A 73 -11.51 -11.99 -12.58
CA GLU A 73 -11.31 -11.49 -13.93
C GLU A 73 -11.57 -9.98 -13.95
N TYR A 74 -10.62 -9.23 -14.54
CA TYR A 74 -10.73 -7.79 -14.69
C TYR A 74 -11.69 -7.48 -15.83
N ASP A 75 -12.96 -7.85 -15.64
CA ASP A 75 -14.00 -7.49 -16.57
C ASP A 75 -14.30 -6.01 -16.34
N ASN A 76 -13.85 -5.15 -17.26
CA ASN A 76 -14.15 -3.71 -17.30
C ASN A 76 -15.64 -3.44 -17.57
N ARG A 77 -16.52 -4.39 -17.27
CA ARG A 77 -17.96 -4.17 -17.30
C ARG A 77 -18.23 -3.22 -16.15
N ASN A 78 -18.59 -1.99 -16.51
CA ASN A 78 -19.25 -1.06 -15.60
C ASN A 78 -20.32 -1.87 -14.87
N LEU A 79 -20.06 -2.20 -13.60
CA LEU A 79 -21.07 -2.79 -12.73
C LEU A 79 -22.12 -1.70 -12.61
N ASP A 80 -23.16 -1.82 -13.43
CA ASP A 80 -24.33 -0.97 -13.33
C ASP A 80 -24.88 -1.18 -11.92
N VAL A 81 -24.63 -0.20 -11.06
CA VAL A 81 -25.10 -0.24 -9.68
C VAL A 81 -26.60 -0.03 -9.77
N GLN A 82 -27.33 -1.12 -9.95
CA GLN A 82 -28.78 -1.18 -9.80
C GLN A 82 -29.10 -0.72 -8.37
N THR A 83 -29.42 0.56 -8.24
CA THR A 83 -29.44 1.21 -6.94
C THR A 83 -30.85 1.16 -6.38
N ASP A 84 -31.10 0.22 -5.46
CA ASP A 84 -32.32 0.20 -4.65
C ASP A 84 -32.24 1.31 -3.59
N GLU A 85 -32.78 2.49 -3.92
CA GLU A 85 -32.76 3.71 -3.11
C GLU A 85 -33.34 3.54 -1.69
N SER A 86 -34.19 2.52 -1.50
CA SER A 86 -34.83 2.20 -0.21
C SER A 86 -33.86 1.52 0.75
N ARG A 87 -33.05 0.58 0.24
CA ARG A 87 -32.02 -0.16 1.01
C ARG A 87 -30.80 0.72 1.31
N LYS A 88 -30.57 1.75 0.50
CA LYS A 88 -29.51 2.75 0.67
C LYS A 88 -29.60 3.45 2.02
N ARG A 89 -30.76 4.04 2.35
CA ARG A 89 -30.93 4.88 3.56
C ARG A 89 -30.55 4.19 4.88
N VAL A 90 -30.88 2.91 5.03
CA VAL A 90 -30.57 2.17 6.27
C VAL A 90 -29.07 1.87 6.40
N ARG A 91 -28.39 1.56 5.29
CA ARG A 91 -26.96 1.23 5.29
C ARG A 91 -26.06 2.45 5.22
N LEU A 92 -26.55 3.57 4.66
CA LEU A 92 -25.80 4.81 4.51
C LEU A 92 -25.30 5.34 5.86
N ASN A 93 -26.17 5.40 6.87
CA ASN A 93 -25.79 5.89 8.20
C ASN A 93 -24.68 5.04 8.83
N GLN A 94 -24.73 3.72 8.63
CA GLN A 94 -23.70 2.81 9.14
C GLN A 94 -22.37 2.98 8.40
N VAL A 95 -22.42 3.04 7.07
CA VAL A 95 -21.23 3.25 6.22
C VAL A 95 -20.56 4.58 6.55
N GLU A 96 -21.33 5.65 6.76
CA GLU A 96 -20.79 6.96 7.14
C GLU A 96 -20.04 6.91 8.48
N GLN A 97 -20.63 6.25 9.48
CA GLN A 97 -19.97 6.08 10.77
C GLN A 97 -18.67 5.25 10.66
N ASP A 98 -18.67 4.17 9.86
CA ASP A 98 -17.50 3.31 9.64
C ASP A 98 -16.38 4.03 8.86
N VAL A 99 -16.73 4.85 7.88
CA VAL A 99 -15.79 5.70 7.15
C VAL A 99 -15.16 6.73 8.08
N ASN A 100 -15.97 7.46 8.85
CA ASN A 100 -15.48 8.46 9.81
C ASN A 100 -14.53 7.84 10.85
N ARG A 101 -14.83 6.62 11.33
CA ARG A 101 -13.93 5.86 12.20
C ARG A 101 -12.62 5.45 11.54
N SER A 102 -12.58 5.28 10.21
CA SER A 102 -11.42 4.78 9.46
C SER A 102 -10.54 5.90 8.86
N MET A 103 -11.02 7.15 8.83
CA MET A 103 -10.33 8.29 8.20
C MET A 103 -8.88 8.49 8.69
N PHE A 104 -8.58 8.16 9.95
CA PHE A 104 -7.22 8.29 10.49
C PHE A 104 -6.17 7.42 9.79
N GLN A 105 -6.58 6.39 9.04
CA GLN A 105 -5.67 5.48 8.34
C GLN A 105 -5.11 6.08 7.04
N PHE A 106 -5.71 7.17 6.55
CA PHE A 106 -5.35 7.79 5.29
C PHE A 106 -4.53 9.05 5.53
N THR A 107 -3.25 9.03 5.15
CA THR A 107 -2.37 10.21 5.23
C THR A 107 -2.84 11.37 4.34
N ILE A 108 -3.66 11.09 3.32
CA ILE A 108 -4.32 12.10 2.49
C ILE A 108 -5.25 13.00 3.34
N CYS A 109 -5.75 12.49 4.47
CA CYS A 109 -6.64 13.21 5.37
C CYS A 109 -5.90 14.10 6.39
N GLU A 110 -4.57 14.02 6.49
CA GLU A 110 -3.75 14.83 7.43
C GLU A 110 -3.77 16.34 7.13
N GLY A 111 -4.42 16.78 6.04
CA GLY A 111 -4.62 18.20 5.69
C GLY A 111 -6.09 18.66 5.63
N PHE A 112 -7.07 17.78 5.89
CA PHE A 112 -8.49 18.14 5.83
C PHE A 112 -9.05 18.66 7.17
N THR A 113 -8.27 18.59 8.24
CA THR A 113 -8.76 18.83 9.62
C THR A 113 -8.75 20.29 10.08
N GLU A 114 -8.25 21.26 9.30
CA GLU A 114 -8.14 22.65 9.75
C GLU A 114 -9.17 23.63 9.17
N GLU A 115 -9.95 23.29 8.13
CA GLU A 115 -10.75 24.31 7.44
C GLU A 115 -12.23 24.42 7.83
N LYS A 116 -12.75 23.59 8.72
CA LYS A 116 -14.14 23.74 9.23
C LYS A 116 -14.28 23.29 10.69
N ARG A 117 -13.92 24.17 11.61
CA ARG A 117 -14.57 24.29 12.92
C ARG A 117 -14.92 25.74 13.17
#